data_AF-A0A1B3N260-F1
#
_entry.id   AF-A0A1B3N260-F1
#
_cell.length_a   1.000
_cell.length_b   1.000
_cell.length_c   1.000
_cell.angle_alpha   90.00
_cell.angle_beta   90.00
_cell.angle_gamma   90.00
#
_symmetry.space_group_name_H-M   'P 1'
#
loop_
_entity.id
_entity.type
_entity.pdbx_description
1 polymer ?
#
loop_
_entity_poly.entity_id
_entity_poly.type
_entity_poly.pdbx_seq_one_letter_code
_entity_poly.pdbx_strand_id
1 'polypeptide(L)' 'MPAVLDGLCIASLPDFFCNAAMADGRLLRLLPEWRFDDTTLSIVTPPSPHRPARVEALIDYLRKTLPPA' A
#
# COMPACT_ATOMS: atom_id res chain seq x y z
N MET A 1 -11.77 -0.88 -7.40
CA MET A 1 -12.53 -0.12 -6.40
C MET A 1 -13.79 0.49 -7.01
N PRO A 2 -14.86 -0.28 -7.28
CA PRO A 2 -16.06 0.28 -7.90
C PRO A 2 -16.92 1.07 -6.89
N ALA A 3 -17.28 0.45 -5.77
CA ALA A 3 -18.31 1.00 -4.86
C ALA A 3 -18.02 2.41 -4.29
N VAL A 4 -16.77 2.72 -3.95
CA VAL A 4 -16.40 4.06 -3.45
C VAL A 4 -16.39 5.11 -4.57
N LEU A 5 -16.03 4.71 -5.80
CA LEU A 5 -16.07 5.60 -6.96
C LEU A 5 -17.49 5.84 -7.45
N ASP A 6 -18.38 4.88 -7.24
CA ASP A 6 -19.81 4.98 -7.55
C ASP A 6 -20.61 5.73 -6.45
N GLY A 7 -19.93 6.23 -5.40
CA GLY A 7 -20.55 7.00 -4.32
C GLY A 7 -21.43 6.18 -3.36
N LEU A 8 -21.25 4.85 -3.32
CA LEU A 8 -22.08 3.95 -2.51
C LEU A 8 -21.60 3.83 -1.06
N CYS A 9 -20.40 4.32 -0.73
CA CYS A 9 -19.85 4.23 0.61
C CYS A 9 -18.78 5.29 0.91
N ILE A 10 -18.44 5.40 2.20
CA ILE A 10 -17.19 5.99 2.69
C ILE A 10 -16.24 4.84 3.01
N ALA A 11 -14.98 4.92 2.60
CA ALA A 11 -14.01 3.86 2.80
C ALA A 11 -12.68 4.42 3.35
N SER A 12 -12.06 3.65 4.26
CA SER A 12 -10.65 3.82 4.62
C SER A 12 -9.82 2.90 3.74
N LEU A 13 -8.90 3.47 2.97
CA LEU A 13 -8.12 2.79 1.96
C LEU A 13 -6.70 3.34 1.98
N PRO A 14 -5.67 2.52 1.70
CA PRO A 14 -4.32 3.01 1.51
C PRO A 14 -4.23 4.08 0.41
N ASP A 15 -3.44 5.13 0.65
CA ASP A 15 -3.32 6.29 -0.24
C ASP A 15 -2.99 5.92 -1.68
N PHE A 16 -2.13 4.90 -1.87
CA PHE A 16 -1.72 4.46 -3.20
C PHE A 16 -2.87 3.92 -4.08
N PHE A 17 -3.98 3.44 -3.48
CA PHE A 17 -5.18 3.09 -4.25
C PHE A 17 -5.98 4.33 -4.66
N CYS A 18 -5.91 5.40 -3.88
CA CYS A 18 -6.74 6.59 -4.01
C CYS A 18 -6.08 7.68 -4.88
N ASN A 19 -4.75 7.71 -4.97
CA ASN A 19 -3.97 8.79 -5.61
C ASN A 19 -4.54 9.27 -6.96
N ALA A 20 -4.82 8.36 -7.90
CA ALA A 20 -5.35 8.74 -9.21
C ALA A 20 -6.75 9.35 -9.11
N ALA A 21 -7.65 8.74 -8.34
CA ALA A 21 -9.02 9.23 -8.23
C ALA A 21 -9.13 10.51 -7.39
N MET A 22 -8.20 10.72 -6.43
CA MET A 22 -8.04 11.98 -5.71
C MET A 22 -7.54 13.09 -6.64
N ALA A 23 -6.55 12.81 -7.49
CA ALA A 23 -6.02 13.77 -8.47
C ALA A 23 -7.09 14.16 -9.51
N ASP A 24 -7.92 13.20 -9.92
CA ASP A 24 -9.04 13.43 -10.86
C ASP A 24 -10.26 14.11 -10.19
N GLY A 25 -10.23 14.35 -8.88
CA GLY A 25 -11.36 14.93 -8.12
C GLY A 25 -12.57 14.00 -7.97
N ARG A 26 -12.42 12.71 -8.28
CA ARG A 26 -13.48 11.69 -8.13
C ARG A 26 -13.61 11.17 -6.70
N LEU A 27 -12.56 11.34 -5.89
CA LEU A 27 -12.57 11.06 -4.46
C LEU A 27 -12.27 12.33 -3.66
N LEU A 28 -12.84 12.39 -2.46
CA LEU A 28 -12.60 13.46 -1.49
C LEU A 28 -12.09 12.86 -0.18
N ARG A 29 -11.04 13.44 0.40
CA ARG A 29 -10.55 13.07 1.72
C ARG A 29 -11.51 13.58 2.79
N LEU A 30 -11.98 12.67 3.64
CA LEU A 30 -12.81 12.98 4.80
C LEU A 30 -11.98 12.87 6.07
N LEU A 31 -12.35 13.62 7.11
CA LEU A 31 -11.74 13.58 8.45
C LEU A 31 -10.19 13.70 8.42
N PRO A 32 -9.62 14.81 7.92
CA PRO A 32 -8.18 14.92 7.69
C PRO A 32 -7.32 14.75 8.95
N GLU A 33 -7.86 15.10 10.12
CA GLU A 33 -7.19 14.97 11.42
C GLU A 33 -7.19 13.53 11.96
N TRP A 34 -7.99 12.64 11.39
CA TRP A 34 -8.03 11.23 11.78
C TRP A 34 -6.97 10.47 10.99
N ARG A 35 -6.12 9.74 11.71
CA ARG A 35 -5.07 8.89 11.15
C ARG A 35 -5.20 7.49 11.72
N PHE A 36 -5.06 6.49 10.86
CA PHE A 36 -4.83 5.13 11.29
C PHE A 36 -3.36 4.97 11.67
N ASP A 37 -3.08 4.00 12.53
CA ASP A 37 -1.69 3.65 12.86
C ASP A 37 -0.97 3.15 11.61
N ASP A 38 0.34 3.43 11.54
CA ASP A 38 1.19 3.01 10.43
C ASP A 38 1.14 1.49 10.25
N THR A 39 0.91 1.05 9.02
CA THR A 39 0.85 -0.38 8.69
C THR A 39 2.23 -0.88 8.30
N THR A 40 2.70 -1.95 8.92
CA THR A 40 4.00 -2.54 8.57
C THR A 40 3.88 -3.48 7.37
N LEU A 41 4.59 -3.18 6.28
CA LEU A 41 4.79 -4.11 5.17
C LEU A 41 5.98 -5.04 5.45
N SER A 42 5.73 -6.35 5.49
CA SER A 42 6.75 -7.37 5.80
C SER A 42 6.97 -8.32 4.63
N ILE A 43 8.24 -8.71 4.41
CA ILE A 43 8.59 -9.81 3.51
C ILE A 43 8.86 -11.05 4.37
N VAL A 44 8.11 -12.12 4.13
CA VAL A 44 8.22 -13.38 4.88
C VAL A 44 8.86 -14.45 3.98
N THR A 45 9.90 -15.10 4.49
CA THR A 45 10.57 -16.23 3.82
C THR A 45 10.71 -17.40 4.79
N PRO A 46 10.73 -18.66 4.30
CA PRO A 46 11.01 -19.81 5.16
C PRO A 46 12.32 -19.64 5.93
N PRO A 47 12.41 -20.15 7.17
CA PRO A 47 13.65 -20.14 7.93
C PRO A 47 14.67 -21.04 7.22
N SER A 48 15.68 -20.43 6.60
CA SER A 48 16.80 -21.13 5.97
C SER A 48 18.11 -20.45 6.36
N PRO A 49 19.15 -21.20 6.76
CA PRO A 49 20.47 -20.66 7.02
C PRO A 49 21.07 -19.97 5.79
N HIS A 50 20.74 -20.46 4.58
CA HIS A 50 21.23 -19.94 3.31
C HIS A 50 20.04 -19.68 2.39
N ARG A 51 19.73 -18.40 2.16
CA ARG A 51 18.73 -18.01 1.17
C ARG A 51 19.35 -18.06 -0.23
N PRO A 52 18.66 -18.62 -1.23
CA PRO A 52 19.15 -18.62 -2.61
C PRO A 52 19.39 -17.20 -3.11
N ALA A 53 20.47 -16.97 -3.87
CA ALA A 53 20.85 -15.65 -4.37
C ALA A 53 19.73 -14.92 -5.14
N ARG A 54 18.89 -15.67 -5.88
CA ARG A 54 17.72 -15.10 -6.59
C ARG A 54 16.67 -14.49 -5.64
N VAL A 55 16.51 -15.04 -4.44
CA VAL A 55 15.55 -14.55 -3.45
C VAL A 55 16.09 -13.27 -2.82
N GLU A 56 17.38 -13.23 -2.46
CA GLU A 56 18.02 -12.01 -1.97
C GLU A 56 17.96 -10.89 -3.01
N ALA A 57 18.25 -11.19 -4.28
CA ALA A 57 18.16 -10.21 -5.36
C ALA A 57 16.74 -9.61 -5.49
N LEU A 58 15.69 -10.44 -5.34
CA LEU A 58 14.31 -9.95 -5.35
C LEU A 58 14.00 -9.10 -4.12
N ILE A 59 14.41 -9.53 -2.93
CA ILE A 59 14.22 -8.76 -1.68
C ILE A 59 14.88 -7.39 -1.80
N ASP A 60 16.11 -7.34 -2.31
CA ASP A 60 16.86 -6.10 -2.50
C ASP A 60 16.21 -5.18 -3.54
N TYR A 61 15.66 -5.74 -4.62
CA TYR A 61 14.89 -4.98 -5.59
C TYR A 61 13.63 -4.39 -4.94
N LEU A 62 12.83 -5.21 -4.26
CA LEU A 62 11.60 -4.79 -3.60
C LEU A 62 11.84 -3.71 -2.54
N ARG A 63 12.91 -3.84 -1.74
CA ARG A 63 13.31 -2.81 -0.76
C ARG A 63 13.64 -1.45 -1.41
N LYS A 64 14.10 -1.44 -2.66
CA LYS A 64 14.44 -0.21 -3.39
C LYS A 64 13.24 0.38 -4.12
N THR A 65 12.30 -0.44 -4.57
CA THR A 65 11.22 0.00 -5.46
C THR A 65 9.88 0.17 -4.77
N LEU A 66 9.65 -0.48 -3.62
CA LEU A 66 8.41 -0.31 -2.89
C LEU A 66 8.41 1.06 -2.19
N PRO A 67 7.33 1.83 -2.32
CA PRO A 67 7.13 3.01 -1.49
C PRO A 67 7.18 2.61 -0.01
N PRO A 68 7.64 3.51 0.88
CA PRO A 68 7.44 3.32 2.31
C PRO A 68 5.94 3.11 2.59
N ALA A 69 5.65 2.17 3.49
CA ALA A 69 4.29 1.83 3.91
C ALA A 69 3.66 2.96 4.73
#